data_AF-A0A251QA85-F1
#
_entry.id   AF-A0A251QA85-F1
#
_cell.length_a   1.000
_cell.length_b   1.000
_cell.length_c   1.000
_cell.angle_alpha   90.00
_cell.angle_beta   90.00
_cell.angle_gamma   90.00
#
_symmetry.space_group_name_H-M   'P 1'
#
loop_
_entity.id
_entity.type
_entity.pdbx_description
1 polymer ?
#
loop_
_entity_poly.entity_id
_entity_poly.type
_entity_poly.pdbx_seq_one_letter_code
_entity_poly.pdbx_strand_id
1 'polypeptide(L)'
;MKIEEKTRYNQHHTVGYREGVIAGKEASSQEGFNIGFKQSVLVGYNWGLVRGVTSALANLPDGLREKLIETEDQITGLQGLYESVHSLSTTDALRLFNDEIMDKKAGEQSENADTSSLEAGLPEQIPDRSGLRNHFAELRSLLLESPAIKVHLDR
;
A
#
# COMPACT_ATOMS: atom_id res chain seq x y z
N MET A 1 39.88 8.69 -46.57
CA MET A 1 38.88 9.72 -46.23
C MET A 1 37.43 9.23 -46.29
N LYS A 2 36.94 8.55 -47.34
CA LYS A 2 35.53 8.08 -47.44
C LYS A 2 35.09 6.94 -46.49
N ILE A 3 36.03 6.12 -46.00
CA ILE A 3 35.70 4.97 -45.14
C ILE A 3 35.45 5.41 -43.69
N GLU A 4 36.25 6.33 -43.17
CA GLU A 4 36.11 6.85 -41.80
C GLU A 4 34.82 7.66 -41.61
N GLU A 5 34.42 8.45 -42.60
CA GLU A 5 33.16 9.19 -42.59
C GLU A 5 31.95 8.25 -42.54
N LYS A 6 31.98 7.15 -43.30
CA LYS A 6 30.92 6.14 -43.32
C LYS A 6 30.86 5.33 -42.02
N THR A 7 32.01 5.05 -41.40
CA THR A 7 32.09 4.39 -40.09
C THR A 7 31.52 5.29 -38.98
N ARG A 8 31.88 6.59 -38.95
CA ARG A 8 31.31 7.54 -37.99
C ARG A 8 29.81 7.76 -38.19
N TYR A 9 29.35 7.82 -39.44
CA TYR A 9 27.92 7.92 -39.76
C TYR A 9 27.11 6.72 -39.25
N ASN A 10 27.59 5.50 -39.50
CA ASN A 10 26.94 4.27 -39.02
C ASN A 10 27.01 4.11 -37.50
N GLN A 11 28.10 4.54 -36.87
CA GLN A 11 28.21 4.54 -35.41
C GLN A 11 27.22 5.53 -34.79
N HIS A 12 27.14 6.77 -35.25
CA HIS A 12 26.30 7.79 -34.61
C HIS A 12 24.79 7.56 -34.83
N HIS A 13 24.34 7.06 -36.00
CA HIS A 13 22.93 6.72 -36.23
C HIS A 13 22.49 5.50 -35.41
N THR A 14 23.33 4.46 -35.33
CA THR A 14 23.00 3.25 -34.58
C THR A 14 23.10 3.49 -33.08
N VAL A 15 24.04 4.33 -32.63
CA VAL A 15 24.20 4.73 -31.23
C VAL A 15 23.01 5.57 -30.78
N GLY A 16 22.60 6.60 -31.52
CA GLY A 16 21.46 7.44 -31.14
C GLY A 16 20.14 6.67 -31.04
N TYR A 17 19.88 5.73 -31.96
CA TYR A 17 18.70 4.85 -31.87
C TYR A 17 18.75 3.93 -30.64
N ARG A 18 19.90 3.30 -30.38
CA ARG A 18 20.07 2.42 -29.21
C ARG A 18 19.94 3.21 -27.90
N GLU A 19 20.56 4.38 -27.81
CA GLU A 19 20.46 5.28 -26.66
C GLU A 19 19.02 5.76 -26.46
N GLY A 20 18.31 6.11 -27.53
CA GLY A 20 16.90 6.47 -27.46
C GLY A 20 16.01 5.33 -26.94
N VAL A 21 16.24 4.09 -27.38
CA VAL A 21 15.53 2.91 -26.89
C VAL A 21 15.83 2.65 -25.41
N ILE A 22 17.09 2.79 -25.00
CA ILE A 22 17.50 2.62 -23.60
C ILE A 22 16.88 3.71 -22.73
N ALA A 23 16.99 4.98 -23.13
CA ALA A 23 16.41 6.11 -22.42
C ALA A 23 14.89 6.02 -22.32
N GLY A 24 14.20 5.58 -23.37
CA GLY A 24 12.76 5.35 -23.33
C GLY A 24 12.35 4.22 -22.37
N LYS A 25 13.10 3.11 -22.37
CA LYS A 25 12.89 2.02 -21.40
C LYS A 25 13.12 2.48 -19.96
N GLU A 26 14.17 3.26 -19.74
CA GLU A 26 14.47 3.83 -18.42
C GLU A 26 13.38 4.81 -17.97
N ALA A 27 12.97 5.75 -18.82
CA ALA A 27 11.92 6.72 -18.53
C ALA A 27 10.58 6.05 -18.19
N SER A 28 10.17 5.07 -19.00
CA SER A 28 8.94 4.29 -18.74
C SER A 28 9.02 3.47 -17.45
N SER A 29 10.18 2.87 -17.14
CA SER A 29 10.40 2.16 -15.88
C SER A 29 10.35 3.11 -14.68
N GLN A 30 10.91 4.31 -14.81
CA GLN A 30 10.90 5.32 -13.75
C GLN A 30 9.49 5.87 -13.51
N GLU A 31 8.71 6.07 -14.56
CA GLU A 31 7.31 6.49 -14.44
C GLU A 31 6.47 5.44 -13.71
N GLY A 32 6.61 4.16 -14.11
CA GLY A 32 5.95 3.04 -13.43
C GLY A 32 6.34 2.95 -11.95
N PHE A 33 7.63 3.12 -11.63
CA PHE A 33 8.10 3.19 -10.25
C PHE A 33 7.48 4.36 -9.48
N ASN A 34 7.47 5.57 -10.05
CA ASN A 34 6.93 6.76 -9.39
C ASN A 34 5.44 6.60 -9.07
N ILE A 35 4.65 6.04 -9.99
CA ILE A 35 3.24 5.75 -9.78
C ILE A 35 3.07 4.74 -8.64
N GLY A 36 3.76 3.60 -8.71
CA GLY A 36 3.69 2.56 -7.68
C GLY A 36 4.15 3.06 -6.31
N PHE A 37 5.22 3.88 -6.28
CA PHE A 37 5.71 4.52 -5.07
C PHE A 37 4.63 5.42 -4.46
N LYS A 38 4.05 6.35 -5.22
CA LYS A 38 2.98 7.23 -4.74
C LYS A 38 1.79 6.45 -4.16
N GLN A 39 1.38 5.36 -4.82
CA GLN A 39 0.28 4.51 -4.36
C GLN A 39 0.62 3.75 -3.08
N SER A 40 1.88 3.32 -2.93
CA SER A 40 2.32 2.47 -1.81
C SER A 40 2.68 3.24 -0.54
N VAL A 41 3.17 4.48 -0.62
CA VAL A 41 3.74 5.20 0.53
C VAL A 41 2.77 5.27 1.72
N LEU A 42 1.53 5.70 1.49
CA LEU A 42 0.56 5.86 2.58
C LEU A 42 0.15 4.51 3.17
N VAL A 43 -0.13 3.52 2.31
CA VAL A 43 -0.55 2.19 2.76
C VAL A 43 0.58 1.48 3.51
N GLY A 44 1.80 1.55 3.00
CA GLY A 44 2.99 0.99 3.63
C GLY A 44 3.31 1.66 4.97
N TYR A 45 3.15 2.99 5.06
CA TYR A 45 3.28 3.73 6.32
C TYR A 45 2.26 3.27 7.36
N ASN A 46 0.98 3.22 6.98
CA ASN A 46 -0.10 2.78 7.88
C ASN A 46 0.09 1.33 8.33
N TRP A 47 0.51 0.44 7.42
CA TRP A 47 0.83 -0.95 7.75
C TRP A 47 2.00 -1.06 8.74
N GLY A 48 3.05 -0.26 8.51
CA GLY A 48 4.18 -0.16 9.42
C GLY A 48 3.78 0.36 10.81
N LEU A 49 2.89 1.36 10.87
CA LEU A 49 2.34 1.88 12.13
C LEU A 49 1.55 0.80 12.88
N VAL A 50 0.66 0.09 12.19
CA VAL A 50 -0.12 -0.99 12.82
C VAL A 50 0.81 -2.02 13.45
N ARG A 51 1.79 -2.53 12.68
CA ARG A 51 2.77 -3.48 13.22
C ARG A 51 3.60 -2.92 14.37
N GLY A 52 4.06 -1.68 14.24
CA GLY A 52 4.92 -1.05 15.25
C GLY A 52 4.18 -0.84 16.57
N VAL A 53 2.98 -0.27 16.53
CA VAL A 53 2.20 0.04 17.73
C VAL A 53 1.74 -1.24 18.41
N THR A 54 1.13 -2.18 17.68
CA THR A 54 0.64 -3.42 18.30
C THR A 54 1.79 -4.28 18.83
N SER A 55 2.93 -4.33 18.13
CA SER A 55 4.11 -5.03 18.65
C SER A 55 4.70 -4.36 19.89
N ALA A 56 4.80 -3.03 19.91
CA ALA A 56 5.28 -2.31 21.10
C ALA A 56 4.36 -2.56 22.30
N LEU A 57 3.05 -2.52 22.10
CA LEU A 57 2.06 -2.76 23.16
C LEU A 57 2.05 -4.21 23.65
N ALA A 58 2.16 -5.19 22.74
CA ALA A 58 2.20 -6.61 23.09
C ALA A 58 3.45 -6.98 23.91
N ASN A 59 4.57 -6.27 23.72
CA ASN A 59 5.82 -6.52 24.44
C ASN A 59 5.95 -5.74 25.76
N LEU A 60 4.96 -4.93 26.14
CA LEU A 60 4.96 -4.24 27.43
C LEU A 60 4.67 -5.22 28.59
N PRO A 61 5.31 -5.04 29.76
CA PRO A 61 4.91 -5.73 30.97
C PRO A 61 3.45 -5.42 31.32
N ASP A 62 2.71 -6.41 31.84
CA ASP A 62 1.28 -6.30 32.12
C ASP A 62 0.95 -5.07 32.99
N GLY A 63 1.71 -4.83 34.07
CA GLY A 63 1.48 -3.69 34.96
C GLY A 63 1.77 -2.31 34.35
N LEU A 64 2.45 -2.24 33.21
CA LEU A 64 2.60 -1.00 32.42
C LEU A 64 1.52 -0.91 31.35
N ARG A 65 1.19 -2.05 30.70
CA ARG A 65 0.10 -2.15 29.73
C ARG A 65 -1.24 -1.74 30.33
N GLU A 66 -1.56 -2.24 31.52
CA GLU A 66 -2.77 -1.90 32.30
C GLU A 66 -2.84 -0.42 32.71
N LYS A 67 -1.69 0.26 32.82
CA LYS A 67 -1.66 1.71 33.11
C LYS A 67 -1.85 2.57 31.87
N LEU A 68 -1.50 2.05 30.70
CA LEU A 68 -1.62 2.71 29.41
C LEU A 68 -2.98 2.46 28.75
N ILE A 69 -3.61 1.33 29.05
CA ILE A 69 -4.88 0.89 28.48
C ILE A 69 -5.84 0.64 29.64
N GLU A 70 -6.88 1.47 29.74
CA GLU A 70 -7.77 1.51 30.90
C GLU A 70 -8.83 0.38 30.87
N THR A 71 -9.14 -0.15 29.68
CA THR A 71 -10.22 -1.13 29.47
C THR A 71 -9.67 -2.49 29.05
N GLU A 72 -10.17 -3.57 29.66
CA GLU A 72 -9.81 -4.95 29.29
C GLU A 72 -10.18 -5.29 27.83
N ASP A 73 -11.31 -4.78 27.34
CA ASP A 73 -11.74 -4.92 25.94
C ASP A 73 -10.73 -4.31 24.95
N GLN A 74 -10.06 -3.21 25.31
CA GLN A 74 -9.02 -2.62 24.46
C GLN A 74 -7.74 -3.44 24.48
N ILE A 75 -7.37 -4.00 25.63
CA ILE A 75 -6.21 -4.89 25.73
C ILE A 75 -6.43 -6.13 24.86
N THR A 76 -7.60 -6.77 24.98
CA THR A 76 -7.95 -7.95 24.19
C THR A 76 -8.07 -7.63 22.70
N GLY A 77 -8.66 -6.48 22.34
CA GLY A 77 -8.72 -5.99 20.96
C GLY A 77 -7.34 -5.73 20.35
N LEU A 78 -6.45 -5.02 21.05
CA LEU A 78 -5.09 -4.77 20.60
C LEU A 78 -4.26 -6.04 20.47
N GLN A 79 -4.48 -7.01 21.36
CA GLN A 79 -3.82 -8.31 21.27
C GLN A 79 -4.36 -9.14 20.10
N GLY A 80 -5.68 -9.12 19.86
CA GLY A 80 -6.28 -9.74 18.67
C GLY A 80 -5.74 -9.13 17.37
N LEU A 81 -5.63 -7.80 17.33
CA LEU A 81 -5.05 -7.08 16.20
C LEU A 81 -3.56 -7.41 16.02
N TYR A 82 -2.79 -7.52 17.11
CA TYR A 82 -1.40 -7.97 17.07
C TYR A 82 -1.28 -9.36 16.41
N GLU A 83 -2.03 -10.35 16.89
CA GLU A 83 -1.99 -11.71 16.34
C GLU A 83 -2.42 -11.75 14.86
N SER A 84 -3.49 -11.03 14.52
CA SER A 84 -3.97 -10.93 13.13
C SER A 84 -2.91 -10.36 12.20
N VAL A 85 -2.30 -9.25 12.59
CA VAL A 85 -1.31 -8.54 11.79
C VAL A 85 0.03 -9.28 11.73
N HIS A 86 0.44 -9.94 12.81
CA HIS A 86 1.72 -10.64 12.91
C HIS A 86 1.70 -12.02 12.27
N SER A 87 0.52 -12.65 12.18
CA SER A 87 0.33 -13.87 11.38
C SER A 87 0.38 -13.63 9.87
N LEU A 88 0.15 -12.38 9.42
CA LEU A 88 0.18 -12.02 8.02
C LEU A 88 1.62 -11.96 7.48
N SER A 89 1.91 -12.77 6.47
CA SER A 89 3.22 -12.78 5.83
C SER A 89 3.45 -11.51 4.99
N THR A 90 4.72 -11.21 4.70
CA THR A 90 5.06 -10.06 3.83
C THR A 90 4.51 -10.24 2.41
N THR A 91 4.48 -11.48 1.92
CA THR A 91 3.94 -11.81 0.59
C THR A 91 2.42 -11.63 0.55
N ASP A 92 1.72 -12.06 1.61
CA ASP A 92 0.26 -11.92 1.69
C ASP A 92 -0.13 -10.45 1.87
N ALA A 93 0.62 -9.68 2.67
CA ALA A 93 0.41 -8.23 2.78
C ALA A 93 0.59 -7.53 1.42
N LEU A 94 1.62 -7.90 0.65
CA LEU A 94 1.82 -7.36 -0.70
C LEU A 94 0.68 -7.75 -1.65
N ARG A 95 0.16 -8.97 -1.54
CA ARG A 95 -1.00 -9.42 -2.30
C ARG A 95 -2.25 -8.60 -1.96
N LEU A 96 -2.55 -8.40 -0.67
CA LEU A 96 -3.68 -7.57 -0.23
C LEU A 96 -3.56 -6.13 -0.75
N PHE A 97 -2.36 -5.57 -0.76
CA PHE A 97 -2.11 -4.24 -1.33
C PHE A 97 -2.39 -4.18 -2.84
N ASN A 98 -1.90 -5.17 -3.60
CA ASN A 98 -2.14 -5.24 -5.04
C ASN A 98 -3.63 -5.41 -5.35
N ASP A 99 -4.32 -6.27 -4.61
CA ASP A 99 -5.75 -6.47 -4.76
C ASP A 99 -6.53 -5.17 -4.48
N GLU A 100 -6.15 -4.42 -3.42
CA GLU A 100 -6.76 -3.10 -3.11
C GLU A 100 -6.54 -2.08 -4.24
N ILE A 101 -5.37 -2.10 -4.91
CA ILE A 101 -5.13 -1.24 -6.08
C ILE A 101 -6.04 -1.63 -7.24
N MET A 102 -6.21 -2.93 -7.49
CA MET A 102 -7.05 -3.42 -8.58
C MET A 102 -8.52 -3.06 -8.36
N ASP A 103 -9.01 -3.19 -7.12
CA ASP A 103 -10.37 -2.82 -6.75
C ASP A 103 -10.62 -1.32 -6.94
N LYS A 104 -9.68 -0.45 -6.52
CA LYS A 104 -9.78 1.01 -6.73
C LYS A 104 -9.84 1.36 -8.22
N LYS A 105 -8.99 0.74 -9.04
CA LYS A 105 -8.97 0.98 -10.49
C LYS A 105 -10.26 0.52 -11.19
N ALA A 106 -10.87 -0.57 -10.73
CA ALA A 106 -12.14 -1.05 -11.26
C ALA A 106 -13.29 -0.05 -10.97
N GLY A 107 -13.31 0.55 -9.77
CA GLY A 107 -14.27 1.60 -9.41
C GLY A 107 -14.13 2.87 -10.24
N GLU A 108 -12.91 3.36 -10.43
CA GLU A 108 -12.62 4.60 -11.20
C GLU A 108 -12.97 4.48 -12.70
N GLN A 109 -12.98 3.26 -13.26
CA GLN A 109 -13.40 3.00 -14.64
C GLN A 109 -14.93 2.97 -14.80
N SER A 110 -15.67 2.56 -13.76
CA SER A 110 -17.13 2.60 -13.76
C SER A 110 -17.65 4.04 -13.69
N GLU A 111 -17.04 4.89 -12.88
CA GLU A 111 -17.47 6.29 -12.71
C GLU A 111 -17.27 7.16 -13.97
N ASN A 112 -16.33 6.79 -14.85
CA ASN A 112 -16.14 7.47 -16.14
C ASN A 112 -17.00 6.90 -17.28
N ALA A 113 -17.73 5.80 -17.06
CA ALA A 113 -18.61 5.17 -18.04
C ALA A 113 -20.09 5.54 -17.85
N ASP A 114 -20.45 6.29 -16.80
CA ASP A 114 -21.82 6.72 -16.53
C ASP A 114 -22.24 7.94 -17.37
N THR A 115 -22.10 7.79 -18.69
CA THR A 115 -23.11 8.26 -19.64
C THR A 115 -23.48 7.05 -20.51
N SER A 116 -24.63 6.43 -20.20
CA SER A 116 -25.25 5.28 -20.87
C SER A 116 -24.66 3.93 -20.45
N SER A 117 -25.28 3.15 -19.56
CA SER A 117 -26.60 2.52 -19.76
C SER A 117 -26.96 1.63 -18.55
N LEU A 118 -28.25 1.54 -18.24
CA LEU A 118 -28.85 0.62 -17.25
C LEU A 118 -28.81 -0.83 -17.75
N GLU A 119 -28.32 -1.78 -16.95
CA GLU A 119 -29.17 -2.81 -16.31
C GLU A 119 -28.38 -3.77 -15.39
N ALA A 120 -28.99 -3.98 -14.23
CA ALA A 120 -28.96 -5.10 -13.28
C ALA A 120 -27.97 -6.27 -13.48
N GLY A 121 -27.01 -6.36 -12.55
CA GLY A 121 -26.36 -7.60 -12.12
C GLY A 121 -26.17 -7.58 -10.60
N LEU A 122 -26.66 -8.63 -9.91
CA LEU A 122 -26.62 -8.82 -8.46
C LEU A 122 -25.20 -8.64 -7.87
N PRO A 123 -25.04 -8.03 -6.68
CA PRO A 123 -23.76 -8.01 -5.99
C PRO A 123 -23.49 -9.41 -5.44
N GLU A 124 -22.65 -10.15 -6.15
CA GLU A 124 -21.98 -11.34 -5.64
C GLU A 124 -21.24 -10.93 -4.37
N GLN A 125 -21.49 -11.65 -3.28
CA GLN A 125 -21.02 -11.32 -1.93
C GLN A 125 -19.50 -11.14 -1.95
N ILE A 126 -19.06 -9.88 -1.84
CA ILE A 126 -17.66 -9.54 -1.69
C ILE A 126 -17.23 -10.19 -0.38
N PRO A 127 -16.29 -11.16 -0.39
CA PRO A 127 -15.80 -11.72 0.85
C PRO A 127 -15.21 -10.58 1.65
N ASP A 128 -15.54 -10.54 2.94
CA ASP A 128 -15.06 -9.59 3.92
C ASP A 128 -13.52 -9.58 3.93
N ARG A 129 -12.94 -8.80 3.00
CA ARG A 129 -11.50 -8.65 2.84
C ARG A 129 -11.09 -7.66 3.91
N SER A 130 -10.63 -8.18 5.03
CA SER A 130 -9.86 -7.43 6.03
C SER A 130 -8.57 -6.89 5.39
N GLY A 131 -8.70 -5.80 4.62
CA GLY A 131 -7.58 -5.16 3.96
C GLY A 131 -6.65 -4.49 4.96
N LEU A 132 -5.43 -4.15 4.52
CA LEU A 132 -4.45 -3.39 5.34
C LEU A 132 -5.07 -2.09 5.90
N ARG A 133 -5.99 -1.48 5.14
CA ARG A 133 -6.75 -0.30 5.57
C ARG A 133 -7.68 -0.58 6.76
N ASN A 134 -8.28 -1.76 6.84
CA ASN A 134 -9.18 -2.14 7.92
C ASN A 134 -8.40 -2.28 9.24
N HIS A 135 -7.22 -2.91 9.21
CA HIS A 135 -6.34 -2.99 10.37
C HIS A 135 -5.91 -1.61 10.88
N PHE A 136 -5.67 -0.65 9.98
CA PHE A 136 -5.38 0.73 10.39
C PHE A 136 -6.58 1.43 10.99
N ALA A 137 -7.78 1.23 10.44
CA ALA A 137 -9.02 1.77 11.00
C ALA A 137 -9.31 1.19 12.39
N GLU A 138 -9.11 -0.11 12.57
CA GLU A 138 -9.25 -0.81 13.84
C GLU A 138 -8.27 -0.28 14.89
N LEU A 139 -6.98 -0.16 14.54
CA LEU A 139 -5.99 0.46 15.42
C LEU A 139 -6.40 1.88 15.83
N ARG A 140 -6.87 2.69 14.87
CA ARG A 140 -7.28 4.07 15.13
C ARG A 140 -8.45 4.13 16.11
N SER A 141 -9.45 3.27 15.96
CA SER A 141 -10.58 3.19 16.89
C SER A 141 -10.11 2.82 18.29
N LEU A 142 -9.29 1.78 18.42
CA LEU A 142 -8.75 1.33 19.72
C LEU A 142 -7.90 2.41 20.42
N LEU A 143 -7.14 3.19 19.65
CA LEU A 143 -6.32 4.28 20.20
C LEU A 143 -7.13 5.53 20.57
N LEU A 144 -8.20 5.86 19.84
CA LEU A 144 -9.07 6.99 20.18
C LEU A 144 -9.78 6.80 21.51
N GLU A 145 -10.01 5.55 21.90
CA GLU A 145 -10.60 5.21 23.19
C GLU A 145 -9.59 5.23 24.35
N SER A 146 -8.29 5.40 24.09
CA SER A 146 -7.25 5.54 25.12
C SER A 146 -6.58 6.92 25.07
N PRO A 147 -6.99 7.89 25.91
CA PRO A 147 -6.41 9.23 25.93
C PRO A 147 -4.95 9.28 26.41
N ALA A 148 -4.43 8.19 27.00
CA ALA A 148 -3.06 8.06 27.45
C ALA A 148 -2.05 7.84 26.31
N ILE A 149 -2.49 7.27 25.18
CA ILE A 149 -1.63 6.92 24.06
C ILE A 149 -1.80 7.95 22.94
N LYS A 150 -0.88 8.93 22.89
CA LYS A 150 -0.83 9.90 21.79
C LYS A 150 0.00 9.36 20.63
N VAL A 151 -0.67 8.76 19.64
CA VAL A 151 -0.06 8.50 18.33
C VAL A 151 -0.37 9.67 17.40
N HIS A 152 0.66 10.27 16.80
CA HIS A 152 0.47 11.24 15.72
C HIS A 152 -0.01 10.49 14.48
N LEU A 153 -1.33 10.43 14.31
CA LEU A 153 -2.01 9.74 13.22
C LEU A 153 -2.24 10.65 12.00
N ASP A 154 -2.02 11.96 12.14
CA ASP A 154 -2.20 12.94 11.06
C ASP A 154 -0.86 13.29 10.41
N ARG A 155 -0.79 13.08 9.09
CA ARG A 155 0.23 13.66 8.21
C ARG A 155 -0.42 14.17 6.93
#